data_AF-A0A4V3JPW7-F1
#
_entry.id   AF-A0A4V3JPW7-F1
#
_cell.length_a   1.000
_cell.length_b   1.000
_cell.length_c   1.000
_cell.angle_alpha   90.00
_cell.angle_beta   90.00
_cell.angle_gamma   90.00
#
_symmetry.space_group_name_H-M   'P 1'
#
loop_
_entity.id
_entity.type
_entity.pdbx_description
1 polymer ?
#
loop_
_entity_poly.entity_id
_entity_poly.type
_entity_poly.pdbx_seq_one_letter_code
_entity_poly.pdbx_strand_id
1 'polypeptide(L)'
;MRWKASQFWKNASPNELLSFFLSIEKGEDLRSLADHMLDDDEFCDLVFEYLWLLRSEEATQKFLNDENIKPELLMKFIYFGYGKQFLLDQFDSNSYFLQIRQLFGSNQSLRILSLGEEMDRDPTLKIHLLSNLDPQTWEAYFDLLEEKNMTMQTLLGIFANLRENEIRKILLNSHTLYYYLRMMMVSGKQTIEDITDKEKENRKRLESILSSIHVWETFCQDLKDRYDLNQEKTLKPNQRDSHRLSLVLKELVKVHALDRYDVLVYLKGNGVILDSWEESTVLSALGNFEKEGKYF
;
A
#
# COMPACT_ATOMS: atom_id res chain seq x y z
N MET A 1 28.15 13.84 -20.15
CA MET A 1 28.02 13.98 -18.68
C MET A 1 29.23 13.33 -18.01
N ARG A 2 29.92 14.05 -17.09
CA ARG A 2 31.20 13.62 -16.49
C ARG A 2 31.09 12.41 -15.54
N TRP A 3 29.89 12.11 -15.02
CA TRP A 3 29.68 10.98 -14.12
C TRP A 3 29.81 9.59 -14.79
N LYS A 4 29.79 9.52 -16.13
CA LYS A 4 29.99 8.27 -16.89
C LYS A 4 31.44 7.75 -16.86
N ALA A 5 32.38 8.52 -16.31
CA ALA A 5 33.69 8.01 -15.95
C ALA A 5 33.58 7.41 -14.54
N SER A 6 33.85 6.11 -14.41
CA SER A 6 33.51 5.22 -13.28
C SER A 6 34.02 5.61 -11.87
N GLN A 7 34.61 6.80 -11.69
CA GLN A 7 35.07 7.31 -10.40
C GLN A 7 34.89 8.82 -10.24
N PHE A 8 34.09 9.48 -11.09
CA PHE A 8 33.82 10.91 -10.94
C PHE A 8 33.33 11.23 -9.53
N TRP A 9 32.36 10.47 -9.02
CA TRP A 9 31.78 10.68 -7.69
C TRP A 9 32.79 10.48 -6.55
N LYS A 10 33.80 9.62 -6.72
CA LYS A 10 34.89 9.41 -5.74
C LYS A 10 35.84 10.60 -5.64
N ASN A 11 35.98 11.36 -6.73
CA ASN A 11 36.92 12.47 -6.86
C ASN A 11 36.23 13.83 -7.05
N ALA A 12 34.91 13.87 -6.99
CA ALA A 12 34.11 15.06 -7.24
C ALA A 12 34.16 16.01 -6.04
N SER A 13 34.24 17.30 -6.34
CA SER A 13 34.03 18.33 -5.32
C SER A 13 32.56 18.35 -4.85
N PRO A 14 32.26 18.91 -3.66
CA PRO A 14 30.88 19.04 -3.18
C PRO A 14 29.94 19.75 -4.17
N ASN A 15 30.42 20.77 -4.88
CA ASN A 15 29.62 21.49 -5.88
C ASN A 15 29.32 20.64 -7.13
N GLU A 16 30.24 19.76 -7.49
CA GLU A 16 30.06 18.82 -8.60
C GLU A 16 29.06 17.71 -8.24
N LEU A 17 29.11 17.21 -6.99
CA LEU A 17 28.11 16.29 -6.47
C LEU A 17 26.72 16.93 -6.40
N LEU A 18 26.61 18.16 -5.90
CA LEU A 18 25.35 18.91 -5.90
C LEU A 18 24.78 19.09 -7.31
N SER A 19 25.63 19.44 -8.28
CA SER A 19 25.22 19.60 -9.68
C SER A 19 24.74 18.28 -10.29
N PHE A 20 25.41 17.18 -9.96
CA PHE A 20 25.00 15.83 -10.36
C PHE A 20 23.65 15.46 -9.76
N PHE A 21 23.47 15.66 -8.46
CA PHE A 21 22.21 15.37 -7.77
C PHE A 21 21.04 16.20 -8.31
N LEU A 22 21.26 17.48 -8.63
CA LEU A 22 20.27 18.31 -9.33
C LEU A 22 19.90 17.76 -10.72
N SER A 23 20.81 17.09 -11.43
CA SER A 23 20.49 16.44 -12.71
C SER A 23 19.62 15.19 -12.52
N ILE A 24 19.78 14.46 -11.41
CA ILE A 24 18.88 13.36 -11.03
C ILE A 24 17.48 13.91 -10.78
N GLU A 25 17.36 15.05 -10.08
CA GLU A 25 16.06 15.67 -9.81
C GLU A 25 15.32 16.09 -11.08
N LYS A 26 16.06 16.58 -12.06
CA LYS A 26 15.52 16.98 -13.36
C LYS A 26 15.14 15.78 -14.24
N GLY A 27 15.62 14.58 -13.90
CA GLY A 27 15.39 13.37 -14.68
C GLY A 27 16.24 13.31 -15.97
N GLU A 28 17.43 13.90 -15.95
CA GLU A 28 18.31 13.92 -17.12
C GLU A 28 19.02 12.57 -17.27
N ASP A 29 18.84 11.90 -18.42
CA ASP A 29 19.53 10.65 -18.80
C ASP A 29 19.41 9.51 -17.78
N LEU A 30 18.20 9.35 -17.20
CA LEU A 30 17.89 8.34 -16.17
C LEU A 30 18.20 6.91 -16.60
N ARG A 31 18.08 6.59 -17.89
CA ARG A 31 18.43 5.28 -18.42
C ARG A 31 19.91 4.96 -18.22
N SER A 32 20.80 5.86 -18.67
CA SER A 32 22.24 5.65 -18.50
C SER A 32 22.62 5.61 -17.02
N LEU A 33 21.92 6.39 -16.18
CA LEU A 33 22.15 6.42 -14.74
C LEU A 33 21.77 5.08 -14.11
N ALA A 34 20.60 4.54 -14.44
CA ALA A 34 20.12 3.25 -13.98
C ALA A 34 21.05 2.10 -14.42
N ASP A 35 21.50 2.11 -15.67
CA ASP A 35 22.47 1.12 -16.15
C ASP A 35 23.75 1.17 -15.32
N HIS A 36 24.26 2.37 -15.00
CA HIS A 36 25.47 2.50 -14.19
C HIS A 36 25.27 2.09 -12.72
N MET A 37 24.12 2.39 -12.12
CA MET A 37 23.79 1.95 -10.76
C MET A 37 23.68 0.42 -10.62
N LEU A 38 23.38 -0.29 -11.71
CA LEU A 38 23.39 -1.75 -11.70
C LEU A 38 24.80 -2.33 -11.77
N ASP A 39 25.72 -1.62 -12.41
CA ASP A 39 27.11 -2.05 -12.61
C ASP A 39 28.04 -1.71 -11.43
N ASP A 40 27.72 -0.66 -10.65
CA ASP A 40 28.52 -0.16 -9.52
C ASP A 40 27.66 0.01 -8.26
N ASP A 41 27.76 -0.96 -7.33
CA ASP A 41 27.00 -0.98 -6.08
C ASP A 41 27.33 0.22 -5.17
N GLU A 42 28.59 0.67 -5.12
CA GLU A 42 28.97 1.82 -4.27
C GLU A 42 28.36 3.12 -4.81
N PHE A 43 28.31 3.26 -6.15
CA PHE A 43 27.62 4.36 -6.79
C PHE A 43 26.11 4.30 -6.57
N CYS A 44 25.52 3.11 -6.61
CA CYS A 44 24.11 2.89 -6.31
C CYS A 44 23.76 3.35 -4.89
N ASP A 45 24.55 2.95 -3.90
CA ASP A 45 24.37 3.33 -2.50
C ASP A 45 24.46 4.86 -2.33
N LEU A 46 25.42 5.53 -2.97
CA LEU A 46 25.53 6.99 -2.95
C LEU A 46 24.25 7.67 -3.45
N VAL A 47 23.69 7.20 -4.56
CA VAL A 47 22.46 7.75 -5.13
C VAL A 47 21.28 7.48 -4.20
N PHE A 48 21.18 6.29 -3.61
CA PHE A 48 20.10 5.97 -2.66
C PHE A 48 20.19 6.78 -1.37
N GLU A 49 21.39 6.97 -0.81
CA GLU A 49 21.58 7.88 0.34
C GLU A 49 21.10 9.29 0.02
N TYR A 50 21.42 9.80 -1.16
CA TYR A 50 20.95 11.11 -1.59
C TYR A 50 19.41 11.17 -1.66
N LEU A 51 18.78 10.16 -2.27
CA LEU A 51 17.32 10.09 -2.37
C LEU A 51 16.63 10.00 -0.99
N TRP A 52 17.26 9.35 -0.01
CA TRP A 52 16.73 9.21 1.35
C TRP A 52 16.99 10.44 2.24
N LEU A 53 18.17 11.09 2.13
CA LEU A 53 18.61 12.12 3.06
C LEU A 53 18.34 13.56 2.62
N LEU A 54 18.39 13.83 1.32
CA LEU A 54 18.63 15.20 0.81
C LEU A 54 17.54 15.71 -0.14
N ARG A 55 16.38 15.06 -0.20
CA ARG A 55 15.37 15.32 -1.24
C ARG A 55 13.98 15.66 -0.71
N SER A 56 13.20 16.38 -1.54
CA SER A 56 11.75 16.46 -1.42
C SER A 56 11.09 15.14 -1.85
N GLU A 57 10.04 14.73 -1.15
CA GLU A 57 9.29 13.49 -1.41
C GLU A 57 8.80 13.38 -2.86
N GLU A 58 8.30 14.50 -3.43
CA GLU A 58 7.81 14.58 -4.81
C GLU A 58 8.89 14.20 -5.84
N ALA A 59 10.10 14.68 -5.61
CA ALA A 59 11.19 14.43 -6.51
C ALA A 59 11.57 12.93 -6.39
N THR A 60 11.71 12.38 -5.18
CA THR A 60 11.97 10.93 -4.96
C THR A 60 10.95 10.07 -5.69
N GLN A 61 9.67 10.39 -5.56
CA GLN A 61 8.59 9.75 -6.29
C GLN A 61 8.79 9.85 -7.81
N LYS A 62 9.09 11.04 -8.35
CA LYS A 62 9.33 11.20 -9.80
C LYS A 62 10.45 10.30 -10.31
N PHE A 63 11.55 10.16 -9.56
CA PHE A 63 12.67 9.30 -9.95
C PHE A 63 12.27 7.82 -9.92
N LEU A 64 11.72 7.36 -8.80
CA LEU A 64 11.34 5.95 -8.61
C LEU A 64 10.23 5.51 -9.58
N ASN A 65 9.43 6.46 -10.07
CA ASN A 65 8.35 6.21 -11.01
C ASN A 65 8.70 6.34 -12.48
N ASP A 66 9.94 6.67 -12.82
CA ASP A 66 10.38 6.71 -14.21
C ASP A 66 10.52 5.29 -14.81
N GLU A 67 10.04 5.10 -16.04
CA GLU A 67 10.04 3.81 -16.73
C GLU A 67 11.45 3.28 -16.99
N ASN A 68 12.44 4.16 -17.08
CA ASN A 68 13.84 3.78 -17.30
C ASN A 68 14.50 3.18 -16.07
N ILE A 69 13.95 3.38 -14.86
CA ILE A 69 14.46 2.71 -13.66
C ILE A 69 14.04 1.25 -13.69
N LYS A 70 15.01 0.34 -13.61
CA LYS A 70 14.75 -1.10 -13.67
C LYS A 70 14.23 -1.64 -12.34
N PRO A 71 13.37 -2.67 -12.34
CA PRO A 71 12.74 -3.17 -11.11
C PRO A 71 13.76 -3.66 -10.07
N GLU A 72 14.90 -4.20 -10.50
CA GLU A 72 15.99 -4.66 -9.64
C GLU A 72 16.56 -3.51 -8.80
N LEU A 73 16.69 -2.31 -9.39
CA LEU A 73 17.10 -1.12 -8.64
C LEU A 73 16.04 -0.67 -7.65
N LEU A 74 14.76 -0.81 -7.99
CA LEU A 74 13.67 -0.46 -7.08
C LEU A 74 13.68 -1.40 -5.86
N MET A 75 13.92 -2.69 -6.07
CA MET A 75 14.11 -3.64 -4.98
C MET A 75 15.34 -3.30 -4.14
N LYS A 76 16.49 -3.04 -4.76
CA LYS A 76 17.68 -2.59 -4.02
C LYS A 76 17.38 -1.33 -3.19
N PHE A 77 16.65 -0.36 -3.72
CA PHE A 77 16.27 0.86 -3.01
C PHE A 77 15.41 0.57 -1.75
N ILE A 78 14.44 -0.33 -1.88
CA ILE A 78 13.58 -0.77 -0.77
C ILE A 78 14.44 -1.44 0.31
N TYR A 79 15.29 -2.42 -0.02
CA TYR A 79 16.08 -3.09 1.02
C TYR A 79 17.22 -2.24 1.57
N PHE A 80 17.74 -1.29 0.78
CA PHE A 80 18.68 -0.29 1.26
C PHE A 80 18.06 0.52 2.41
N GLY A 81 16.86 1.09 2.19
CA GLY A 81 16.14 1.83 3.21
C GLY A 81 15.72 0.96 4.40
N TYR A 82 15.29 -0.28 4.14
CA TYR A 82 14.94 -1.24 5.19
C TYR A 82 16.13 -1.51 6.11
N GLY A 83 17.32 -1.76 5.54
CA GLY A 83 18.55 -1.97 6.30
C GLY A 83 18.94 -0.76 7.15
N LYS A 84 18.78 0.47 6.62
CA LYS A 84 19.03 1.71 7.37
C LYS A 84 18.09 1.87 8.56
N GLN A 85 16.81 1.61 8.35
CA GLN A 85 15.80 1.75 9.40
C GLN A 85 15.92 0.64 10.45
N PHE A 86 16.33 -0.57 10.05
CA PHE A 86 16.60 -1.68 10.98
C PHE A 86 17.72 -1.36 11.98
N LEU A 87 18.71 -0.55 11.58
CA LEU A 87 19.81 -0.11 12.45
C LEU A 87 19.37 0.94 13.48
N LEU A 88 18.17 1.50 13.35
CA LEU A 88 17.56 2.41 14.33
C LEU A 88 16.63 1.55 15.20
N ASP A 89 16.92 1.42 16.51
CA ASP A 89 16.32 0.48 17.48
C ASP A 89 14.77 0.54 17.71
N GLN A 90 13.99 1.09 16.77
CA GLN A 90 12.52 1.17 16.78
C GLN A 90 11.90 0.83 15.42
N PHE A 91 12.32 -0.27 14.81
CA PHE A 91 11.88 -0.65 13.48
C PHE A 91 10.56 -1.44 13.46
N ASP A 92 9.56 -0.93 12.75
CA ASP A 92 8.32 -1.66 12.39
C ASP A 92 8.24 -1.85 10.87
N SER A 93 8.42 -3.09 10.41
CA SER A 93 8.38 -3.46 8.99
C SER A 93 7.07 -3.05 8.30
N ASN A 94 5.93 -3.14 8.99
CA ASN A 94 4.64 -2.78 8.39
C ASN A 94 4.54 -1.26 8.15
N SER A 95 4.94 -0.47 9.14
CA SER A 95 5.00 0.99 9.00
C SER A 95 5.99 1.41 7.91
N TYR A 96 7.13 0.73 7.81
CA TYR A 96 8.10 0.95 6.75
C TYR A 96 7.53 0.65 5.35
N PHE A 97 6.96 -0.54 5.14
CA PHE A 97 6.41 -0.90 3.83
C PHE A 97 5.18 -0.07 3.46
N LEU A 98 4.45 0.47 4.44
CA LEU A 98 3.40 1.44 4.19
C LEU A 98 3.96 2.77 3.65
N GLN A 99 5.08 3.27 4.17
CA GLN A 99 5.75 4.46 3.64
C GLN A 99 6.32 4.19 2.24
N ILE A 100 6.97 3.05 2.06
CA ILE A 100 7.50 2.62 0.76
C ILE A 100 6.41 2.55 -0.29
N ARG A 101 5.23 2.00 0.03
CA ARG A 101 4.08 1.97 -0.88
C ARG A 101 3.74 3.37 -1.42
N GLN A 102 3.82 4.41 -0.59
CA GLN A 102 3.48 5.78 -0.98
C GLN A 102 4.47 6.38 -1.98
N LEU A 103 5.68 5.83 -2.09
CA LEU A 103 6.69 6.32 -3.03
C LEU A 103 6.50 5.79 -4.45
N PHE A 104 5.74 4.71 -4.62
CA PHE A 104 5.54 4.04 -5.90
C PHE A 104 4.14 4.32 -6.45
N GLY A 105 4.06 4.45 -7.76
CA GLY A 105 2.83 4.40 -8.52
C GLY A 105 2.47 2.96 -8.88
N SER A 106 1.22 2.78 -9.23
CA SER A 106 0.60 1.51 -9.63
C SER A 106 1.46 0.70 -10.64
N ASN A 107 1.90 1.32 -11.73
CA ASN A 107 2.74 0.66 -12.76
C ASN A 107 4.08 0.16 -12.20
N GLN A 108 4.75 0.93 -11.35
CA GLN A 108 6.03 0.49 -10.78
C GLN A 108 5.83 -0.63 -9.77
N SER A 109 4.77 -0.57 -8.97
CA SER A 109 4.42 -1.67 -8.07
C SER A 109 4.21 -2.97 -8.84
N LEU A 110 3.53 -2.93 -9.99
CA LEU A 110 3.39 -4.08 -10.88
C LEU A 110 4.74 -4.59 -11.42
N ARG A 111 5.61 -3.68 -11.85
CA ARG A 111 6.94 -4.04 -12.35
C ARG A 111 7.80 -4.74 -11.29
N ILE A 112 7.74 -4.27 -10.05
CA ILE A 112 8.40 -4.93 -8.91
C ILE A 112 7.77 -6.30 -8.64
N LEU A 113 6.43 -6.38 -8.60
CA LEU A 113 5.71 -7.65 -8.41
C LEU A 113 6.05 -8.71 -9.47
N SER A 114 6.45 -8.27 -10.67
CA SER A 114 6.82 -9.13 -11.79
C SER A 114 8.18 -9.82 -11.62
N LEU A 115 9.00 -9.42 -10.64
CA LEU A 115 10.32 -10.03 -10.34
C LEU A 115 10.23 -11.48 -9.81
N GLY A 116 9.02 -12.00 -9.56
CA GLY A 116 8.80 -13.43 -9.32
C GLY A 116 9.47 -13.94 -8.03
N GLU A 117 10.55 -14.71 -8.16
CA GLU A 117 11.19 -15.45 -7.06
C GLU A 117 11.66 -14.54 -5.90
N GLU A 118 12.09 -13.32 -6.20
CA GLU A 118 12.50 -12.34 -5.18
C GLU A 118 11.31 -11.89 -4.33
N MET A 119 10.14 -11.72 -4.96
CA MET A 119 8.91 -11.28 -4.31
C MET A 119 8.24 -12.39 -3.50
N ASP A 120 8.47 -13.65 -3.84
CA ASP A 120 7.92 -14.79 -3.09
C ASP A 120 8.56 -14.97 -1.72
N ARG A 121 9.73 -14.36 -1.49
CA ARG A 121 10.42 -14.36 -0.18
C ARG A 121 9.84 -13.36 0.81
N ASP A 122 9.14 -12.33 0.34
CA ASP A 122 8.63 -11.23 1.17
C ASP A 122 7.11 -10.99 1.00
N PRO A 123 6.27 -11.81 1.64
CA PRO A 123 4.81 -11.69 1.54
C PRO A 123 4.26 -10.33 1.97
N THR A 124 4.86 -9.70 2.97
CA THR A 124 4.42 -8.39 3.49
C THR A 124 4.61 -7.29 2.44
N LEU A 125 5.82 -7.17 1.85
CA LEU A 125 6.09 -6.22 0.78
C LEU A 125 5.17 -6.48 -0.43
N LYS A 126 5.03 -7.75 -0.82
CA LYS A 126 4.17 -8.17 -1.94
C LYS A 126 2.74 -7.67 -1.76
N ILE A 127 2.18 -7.77 -0.57
CA ILE A 127 0.83 -7.29 -0.31
C ILE A 127 0.73 -5.76 -0.32
N HIS A 128 1.72 -5.05 0.24
CA HIS A 128 1.74 -3.59 0.16
C HIS A 128 1.80 -3.11 -1.29
N LEU A 129 2.57 -3.77 -2.16
CA LEU A 129 2.62 -3.47 -3.59
C LEU A 129 1.30 -3.83 -4.30
N LEU A 130 0.70 -4.98 -4.01
CA LEU A 130 -0.63 -5.37 -4.54
C LEU A 130 -1.71 -4.35 -4.16
N SER A 131 -1.61 -3.81 -2.95
CA SER A 131 -2.55 -2.80 -2.46
C SER A 131 -2.43 -1.46 -3.19
N ASN A 132 -1.37 -1.25 -3.97
CA ASN A 132 -1.12 -0.04 -4.74
C ASN A 132 -1.60 -0.11 -6.19
N LEU A 133 -2.00 -1.30 -6.66
CA LEU A 133 -2.45 -1.51 -8.02
C LEU A 133 -3.82 -0.88 -8.25
N ASP A 134 -3.94 -0.15 -9.35
CA ASP A 134 -5.20 0.31 -9.92
C ASP A 134 -5.90 -0.80 -10.72
N PRO A 135 -7.13 -0.59 -11.23
CA PRO A 135 -7.83 -1.63 -11.96
C PRO A 135 -7.11 -2.20 -13.19
N GLN A 136 -6.40 -1.36 -13.95
CA GLN A 136 -5.72 -1.77 -15.18
C GLN A 136 -4.49 -2.63 -14.88
N THR A 137 -3.72 -2.23 -13.86
CA THR A 137 -2.54 -2.98 -13.42
C THR A 137 -2.90 -4.25 -12.66
N TRP A 138 -4.07 -4.31 -12.02
CA TRP A 138 -4.63 -5.56 -11.49
C TRP A 138 -4.92 -6.56 -12.59
N GLU A 139 -5.56 -6.13 -13.68
CA GLU A 139 -5.79 -6.99 -14.86
C GLU A 139 -4.47 -7.52 -15.40
N ALA A 140 -3.49 -6.64 -15.63
CA ALA A 140 -2.16 -7.05 -16.08
C ALA A 140 -1.45 -8.00 -15.10
N TYR A 141 -1.61 -7.80 -13.78
CA TYR A 141 -1.08 -8.73 -12.78
C TYR A 141 -1.74 -10.12 -12.87
N PHE A 142 -3.05 -10.18 -13.14
CA PHE A 142 -3.73 -11.45 -13.36
C PHE A 142 -3.25 -12.14 -14.62
N ASP A 143 -3.09 -11.42 -15.73
CA ASP A 143 -2.54 -11.98 -16.97
C ASP A 143 -1.17 -12.63 -16.71
N LEU A 144 -0.28 -11.95 -15.96
CA LEU A 144 1.03 -12.48 -15.56
C LEU A 144 0.94 -13.76 -14.70
N LEU A 145 -0.10 -13.88 -13.87
CA LEU A 145 -0.33 -15.07 -13.04
C LEU A 145 -0.98 -16.21 -13.83
N GLU A 146 -1.82 -15.90 -14.83
CA GLU A 146 -2.45 -16.88 -15.71
C GLU A 146 -1.43 -17.52 -16.65
N GLU A 147 -0.48 -16.75 -17.17
CA GLU A 147 0.68 -17.27 -17.91
C GLU A 147 1.48 -18.31 -17.08
N LYS A 148 1.40 -18.25 -15.75
CA LYS A 148 2.04 -19.17 -14.81
C LYS A 148 1.11 -20.29 -14.29
N ASN A 149 -0.12 -20.42 -14.80
CA ASN A 149 -1.09 -21.48 -14.48
C ASN A 149 -1.45 -21.65 -12.98
N MET A 150 -1.31 -20.61 -12.13
CA MET A 150 -1.52 -20.75 -10.67
C MET A 150 -2.23 -19.56 -9.99
N THR A 151 -3.03 -18.76 -10.72
CA THR A 151 -3.63 -17.49 -10.26
C THR A 151 -4.14 -17.48 -8.81
N MET A 152 -5.08 -18.38 -8.48
CA MET A 152 -5.70 -18.39 -7.15
C MET A 152 -4.79 -19.00 -6.07
N GLN A 153 -4.01 -20.03 -6.42
CA GLN A 153 -3.11 -20.70 -5.48
C GLN A 153 -1.95 -19.80 -5.07
N THR A 154 -1.37 -19.06 -6.02
CA THR A 154 -0.32 -18.09 -5.74
C THR A 154 -0.84 -16.99 -4.82
N LEU A 155 -2.04 -16.45 -5.08
CA LEU A 155 -2.64 -15.43 -4.21
C LEU A 155 -2.93 -15.96 -2.81
N LEU A 156 -3.55 -17.14 -2.67
CA LEU A 156 -3.76 -17.77 -1.37
C LEU A 156 -2.44 -18.03 -0.63
N GLY A 157 -1.38 -18.41 -1.36
CA GLY A 157 -0.05 -18.60 -0.82
C GLY A 157 0.55 -17.34 -0.19
N ILE A 158 0.28 -16.16 -0.78
CA ILE A 158 0.73 -14.86 -0.24
C ILE A 158 0.12 -14.60 1.14
N PHE A 159 -1.18 -14.88 1.31
CA PHE A 159 -1.88 -14.65 2.57
C PHE A 159 -1.66 -15.77 3.60
N ALA A 160 -1.26 -16.98 3.18
CA ALA A 160 -1.11 -18.14 4.05
C ALA A 160 -0.15 -17.89 5.23
N ASN A 161 0.92 -17.14 5.00
CA ASN A 161 2.00 -16.93 5.98
C ASN A 161 1.79 -15.71 6.88
N LEU A 162 0.75 -14.90 6.65
CA LEU A 162 0.47 -13.70 7.45
C LEU A 162 -0.54 -13.97 8.54
N ARG A 163 -0.54 -13.13 9.59
CA ARG A 163 -1.52 -13.21 10.68
C ARG A 163 -2.84 -12.57 10.24
N GLU A 164 -3.96 -13.03 10.80
CA GLU A 164 -5.30 -12.55 10.36
C GLU A 164 -5.48 -11.06 10.53
N ASN A 165 -4.95 -10.50 11.62
CA ASN A 165 -5.02 -9.06 11.89
C ASN A 165 -4.22 -8.24 10.88
N GLU A 166 -3.09 -8.77 10.37
CA GLU A 166 -2.29 -8.10 9.34
C GLU A 166 -3.05 -8.08 8.01
N ILE A 167 -3.62 -9.22 7.61
CA ILE A 167 -4.45 -9.33 6.42
C ILE A 167 -5.64 -8.38 6.52
N ARG A 168 -6.36 -8.38 7.66
CA ARG A 168 -7.50 -7.50 7.90
C ARG A 168 -7.10 -6.04 7.78
N LYS A 169 -6.00 -5.63 8.43
CA LYS A 169 -5.51 -4.25 8.41
C LYS A 169 -5.19 -3.81 6.99
N ILE A 170 -4.50 -4.64 6.22
CA ILE A 170 -4.17 -4.35 4.81
C ILE A 170 -5.47 -4.16 4.00
N LEU A 171 -6.42 -5.09 4.11
CA LEU A 171 -7.65 -5.06 3.32
C LEU A 171 -8.55 -3.88 3.69
N LEU A 172 -8.58 -3.47 4.96
CA LEU A 172 -9.26 -2.24 5.39
C LEU A 172 -8.60 -0.98 4.80
N ASN A 173 -7.27 -0.99 4.67
CA ASN A 173 -6.48 0.11 4.07
C ASN A 173 -6.37 0.00 2.53
N SER A 174 -7.00 -0.99 1.89
CA SER A 174 -7.01 -1.18 0.44
C SER A 174 -8.31 -1.81 -0.05
N HIS A 175 -9.30 -0.94 -0.28
CA HIS A 175 -10.62 -1.33 -0.79
C HIS A 175 -10.53 -2.06 -2.14
N THR A 176 -9.64 -1.62 -3.05
CA THR A 176 -9.44 -2.25 -4.36
C THR A 176 -9.00 -3.70 -4.22
N LEU A 177 -7.97 -3.97 -3.42
CA LEU A 177 -7.50 -5.34 -3.14
C LEU A 177 -8.61 -6.20 -2.53
N TYR A 178 -9.40 -5.64 -1.61
CA TYR A 178 -10.56 -6.33 -1.05
C TYR A 178 -11.58 -6.76 -2.12
N TYR A 179 -11.98 -5.84 -3.01
CA TYR A 179 -12.95 -6.13 -4.08
C TYR A 179 -12.43 -7.21 -5.02
N TYR A 180 -11.18 -7.11 -5.47
CA TYR A 180 -10.59 -8.11 -6.36
C TYR A 180 -10.51 -9.49 -5.71
N LEU A 181 -10.03 -9.59 -4.47
CA LEU A 181 -9.98 -10.87 -3.76
C LEU A 181 -11.38 -11.48 -3.63
N ARG A 182 -12.38 -10.67 -3.27
CA ARG A 182 -13.76 -11.14 -3.20
C ARG A 182 -14.27 -11.65 -4.55
N MET A 183 -14.06 -10.92 -5.64
CA MET A 183 -14.48 -11.36 -6.96
C MET A 183 -13.83 -12.69 -7.35
N MET A 184 -12.56 -12.87 -7.01
CA MET A 184 -11.84 -14.13 -7.24
C MET A 184 -12.38 -15.28 -6.39
N MET A 185 -12.70 -15.03 -5.12
CA MET A 185 -13.30 -16.04 -4.24
C MET A 185 -14.64 -16.55 -4.79
N VAL A 186 -15.44 -15.68 -5.42
CA VAL A 186 -16.75 -16.00 -6.01
C VAL A 186 -16.60 -16.63 -7.41
N SER A 187 -15.69 -16.11 -8.23
CA SER A 187 -15.49 -16.56 -9.61
C SER A 187 -14.66 -17.84 -9.71
N GLY A 188 -13.91 -18.17 -8.66
CA GLY A 188 -13.07 -19.35 -8.55
C GLY A 188 -13.89 -20.64 -8.54
N LYS A 189 -14.28 -21.11 -9.72
CA LYS A 189 -14.67 -22.50 -9.99
C LYS A 189 -13.43 -23.39 -9.96
N GLN A 190 -12.79 -23.52 -8.79
CA GLN A 190 -11.82 -24.59 -8.64
C GLN A 190 -12.57 -25.91 -8.49
N THR A 191 -12.36 -26.83 -9.42
CA THR A 191 -12.73 -28.23 -9.28
C THR A 191 -12.15 -28.73 -7.96
N ILE A 192 -13.03 -29.14 -7.05
CA ILE A 192 -12.74 -29.50 -5.65
C ILE A 192 -11.76 -30.69 -5.53
N GLU A 193 -11.50 -31.37 -6.64
CA GLU A 193 -10.80 -32.66 -6.69
C GLU A 193 -9.26 -32.56 -6.58
N ASP A 194 -8.64 -31.41 -6.84
CA ASP A 194 -7.17 -31.26 -6.83
C ASP A 194 -6.61 -30.32 -5.74
N ILE A 195 -7.43 -29.89 -4.79
CA ILE A 195 -7.01 -28.91 -3.76
C ILE A 195 -6.51 -29.63 -2.51
N THR A 196 -5.30 -29.32 -2.07
CA THR A 196 -4.71 -29.83 -0.81
C THR A 196 -5.52 -29.34 0.40
N ASP A 197 -5.52 -30.09 1.50
CA ASP A 197 -6.26 -29.69 2.72
C ASP A 197 -5.79 -28.34 3.27
N LYS A 198 -4.50 -28.03 3.13
CA LYS A 198 -3.90 -26.75 3.52
C LYS A 198 -4.47 -25.57 2.71
N GLU A 199 -4.67 -25.75 1.41
CA GLU A 199 -5.27 -24.72 0.56
C GLU A 199 -6.75 -24.49 0.90
N LYS A 200 -7.49 -25.56 1.22
CA LYS A 200 -8.88 -25.44 1.69
C LYS A 200 -8.97 -24.66 3.00
N GLU A 201 -8.04 -24.90 3.93
CA GLU A 201 -7.95 -24.15 5.18
C GLU A 201 -7.65 -22.67 4.95
N ASN A 202 -6.63 -22.35 4.14
CA ASN A 202 -6.28 -20.98 3.79
C ASN A 202 -7.43 -20.25 3.09
N ARG A 203 -8.16 -20.94 2.20
CA ARG A 203 -9.34 -20.41 1.54
C ARG A 203 -10.44 -20.03 2.53
N LYS A 204 -10.81 -20.95 3.45
CA LYS A 204 -11.82 -20.69 4.49
C LYS A 204 -11.41 -19.54 5.40
N ARG A 205 -10.13 -19.47 5.75
CA ARG A 205 -9.57 -18.39 6.56
C ARG A 205 -9.72 -17.04 5.87
N LEU A 206 -9.36 -16.95 4.59
CA LEU A 206 -9.53 -15.74 3.80
C LEU A 206 -11.01 -15.37 3.62
N GLU A 207 -11.90 -16.35 3.36
CA GLU A 207 -13.35 -16.14 3.28
C GLU A 207 -13.92 -15.54 4.56
N SER A 208 -13.49 -16.04 5.73
CA SER A 208 -13.87 -15.50 7.03
C SER A 208 -13.43 -14.04 7.18
N ILE A 209 -12.20 -13.72 6.83
CA ILE A 209 -11.67 -12.34 6.88
C ILE A 209 -12.46 -11.42 5.94
N LEU A 210 -12.65 -11.82 4.69
CA LEU A 210 -13.39 -11.04 3.69
C LEU A 210 -14.86 -10.83 4.12
N SER A 211 -15.48 -11.82 4.74
CA SER A 211 -16.83 -11.71 5.30
C SER A 211 -16.90 -10.73 6.47
N SER A 212 -15.86 -10.70 7.33
CA SER A 212 -15.79 -9.75 8.43
C SER A 212 -15.66 -8.29 7.95
N ILE A 213 -15.03 -8.07 6.79
CA ILE A 213 -14.88 -6.74 6.18
C ILE A 213 -16.15 -6.35 5.41
N HIS A 214 -16.87 -7.31 4.84
CA HIS A 214 -18.10 -7.06 4.08
C HIS A 214 -19.15 -6.25 4.85
N VAL A 215 -19.23 -6.43 6.17
CA VAL A 215 -20.14 -5.65 7.01
C VAL A 215 -19.98 -4.15 6.78
N TRP A 216 -18.75 -3.68 6.56
CA TRP A 216 -18.43 -2.27 6.32
C TRP A 216 -18.79 -1.81 4.92
N GLU A 217 -18.68 -2.68 3.93
CA GLU A 217 -19.13 -2.40 2.56
C GLU A 217 -20.65 -2.22 2.53
N THR A 218 -21.40 -3.13 3.15
CA THR A 218 -22.86 -3.04 3.27
C THR A 218 -23.27 -1.77 4.02
N PHE A 219 -22.56 -1.43 5.09
CA PHE A 219 -22.79 -0.17 5.81
C PHE A 219 -22.51 1.08 4.94
N CYS A 220 -21.44 1.06 4.12
CA CYS A 220 -21.17 2.16 3.18
C CYS A 220 -22.28 2.30 2.14
N GLN A 221 -22.82 1.18 1.64
CA GLN A 221 -23.93 1.20 0.69
C GLN A 221 -25.20 1.74 1.34
N ASP A 222 -25.55 1.28 2.54
CA ASP A 222 -26.67 1.78 3.32
C ASP A 222 -26.58 3.29 3.58
N LEU A 223 -25.36 3.83 3.78
CA LEU A 223 -25.15 5.27 3.91
C LEU A 223 -25.37 6.01 2.59
N LYS A 224 -24.90 5.47 1.46
CA LYS A 224 -25.11 6.07 0.12
C LYS A 224 -26.58 6.07 -0.29
N ASP A 225 -27.34 5.06 0.12
CA ASP A 225 -28.76 4.96 -0.17
C ASP A 225 -29.59 5.96 0.66
N ARG A 226 -29.09 6.36 1.83
CA ARG A 226 -29.76 7.31 2.74
C ARG A 226 -29.34 8.77 2.53
N TYR A 227 -28.13 9.00 2.06
CA TYR A 227 -27.54 10.33 1.96
C TYR A 227 -26.94 10.56 0.58
N ASP A 228 -27.24 11.71 -0.03
CA ASP A 228 -26.51 12.15 -1.23
C ASP A 228 -25.12 12.64 -0.82
N LEU A 229 -24.15 11.72 -0.83
CA LEU A 229 -22.77 12.00 -0.47
C LEU A 229 -22.09 12.99 -1.43
N ASN A 230 -22.58 13.16 -2.66
CA ASN A 230 -22.01 14.17 -3.57
C ASN A 230 -22.47 15.57 -3.16
N GLN A 231 -23.73 15.71 -2.75
CA GLN A 231 -24.25 16.95 -2.22
C GLN A 231 -23.58 17.32 -0.89
N GLU A 232 -23.48 16.37 0.05
CA GLU A 232 -22.86 16.56 1.37
C GLU A 232 -21.38 17.00 1.29
N LYS A 233 -20.63 16.56 0.26
CA LYS A 233 -19.24 16.98 0.04
C LYS A 233 -19.10 18.47 -0.23
N THR A 234 -20.12 19.09 -0.85
CA THR A 234 -20.11 20.52 -1.18
C THR A 234 -20.43 21.41 0.02
N LEU A 235 -21.01 20.82 1.07
CA LEU A 235 -21.41 21.52 2.29
C LEU A 235 -20.24 21.67 3.26
N LYS A 236 -20.26 22.75 4.04
CA LYS A 236 -19.36 22.91 5.19
C LYS A 236 -19.73 21.91 6.28
N PRO A 237 -18.79 21.51 7.16
CA PRO A 237 -19.05 20.46 8.16
C PRO A 237 -20.26 20.75 9.06
N ASN A 238 -20.51 22.02 9.40
CA ASN A 238 -21.65 22.45 10.21
C ASN A 238 -23.00 22.48 9.47
N GLN A 239 -23.00 22.27 8.15
CA GLN A 239 -24.19 22.23 7.30
C GLN A 239 -24.55 20.81 6.86
N ARG A 240 -23.65 19.85 7.09
CA ARG A 240 -23.85 18.43 6.79
C ARG A 240 -24.83 17.79 7.76
N ASP A 241 -25.53 16.75 7.34
CA ASP A 241 -26.40 16.01 8.24
C ASP A 241 -25.60 15.24 9.29
N SER A 242 -25.71 15.67 10.55
CA SER A 242 -25.04 15.06 11.70
C SER A 242 -25.57 13.67 12.06
N HIS A 243 -26.74 13.26 11.56
CA HIS A 243 -27.25 11.90 11.72
C HIS A 243 -26.33 10.87 11.06
N ARG A 244 -25.65 11.25 9.97
CA ARG A 244 -24.64 10.39 9.32
C ARG A 244 -23.51 10.03 10.27
N LEU A 245 -22.97 11.01 11.00
CA LEU A 245 -21.93 10.78 12.01
C LEU A 245 -22.45 9.93 13.17
N SER A 246 -23.71 10.14 13.56
CA SER A 246 -24.36 9.33 14.59
C SER A 246 -24.47 7.86 14.20
N LEU A 247 -24.72 7.56 12.92
CA LEU A 247 -24.73 6.19 12.40
C LEU A 247 -23.33 5.56 12.40
N VAL A 248 -22.32 6.31 11.94
CA VAL A 248 -20.92 5.87 11.97
C VAL A 248 -20.48 5.53 13.39
N LEU A 249 -20.80 6.41 14.34
CA LEU A 249 -20.50 6.23 15.77
C LEU A 249 -21.17 4.99 16.35
N LYS A 250 -22.47 4.77 16.06
CA LYS A 250 -23.21 3.59 16.53
C LYS A 250 -22.62 2.27 16.04
N GLU A 251 -22.11 2.24 14.82
CA GLU A 251 -21.45 1.04 14.30
C GLU A 251 -20.04 0.85 14.88
N LEU A 252 -19.26 1.93 15.02
CA LEU A 252 -17.90 1.84 15.57
C LEU A 252 -17.83 1.47 17.06
N VAL A 253 -18.89 1.71 17.84
CA VAL A 253 -18.98 1.21 19.23
C VAL A 253 -18.92 -0.32 19.30
N LYS A 254 -19.41 -1.02 18.26
CA LYS A 254 -19.38 -2.49 18.19
C LYS A 254 -17.99 -3.03 17.84
N VAL A 255 -17.08 -2.15 17.43
CA VAL A 255 -15.72 -2.49 16.99
C VAL A 255 -14.74 -2.36 18.15
N HIS A 256 -13.80 -3.30 18.22
CA HIS A 256 -12.70 -3.24 19.17
C HIS A 256 -11.87 -1.97 18.97
N ALA A 257 -11.43 -1.34 20.07
CA ALA A 257 -10.77 -0.03 20.03
C ALA A 257 -9.59 0.04 19.04
N LEU A 258 -8.79 -1.03 18.98
CA LEU A 258 -7.61 -1.13 18.11
C LEU A 258 -7.95 -1.09 16.61
N ASP A 259 -9.14 -1.54 16.20
CA ASP A 259 -9.52 -1.68 14.79
C ASP A 259 -10.31 -0.47 14.26
N ARG A 260 -10.78 0.41 15.15
CA ARG A 260 -11.68 1.53 14.78
C ARG A 260 -11.06 2.48 13.78
N TYR A 261 -9.75 2.73 13.90
CA TYR A 261 -9.04 3.60 12.95
C TYR A 261 -9.00 2.98 11.56
N ASP A 262 -8.64 1.70 11.45
CA ASP A 262 -8.59 1.00 10.16
C ASP A 262 -9.99 0.92 9.52
N VAL A 263 -11.05 0.74 10.31
CA VAL A 263 -12.44 0.81 9.82
C VAL A 263 -12.77 2.21 9.28
N LEU A 264 -12.40 3.28 10.00
CA LEU A 264 -12.61 4.66 9.52
C LEU A 264 -11.89 4.93 8.19
N VAL A 265 -10.67 4.43 8.03
CA VAL A 265 -9.93 4.52 6.76
C VAL A 265 -10.70 3.81 5.65
N TYR A 266 -11.22 2.60 5.90
CA TYR A 266 -12.03 1.86 4.93
C TYR A 266 -13.29 2.62 4.53
N LEU A 267 -14.02 3.20 5.49
CA LEU A 267 -15.24 3.97 5.23
C LEU A 267 -14.94 5.18 4.33
N LYS A 268 -13.88 5.92 4.63
CA LYS A 268 -13.42 7.07 3.81
C LYS A 268 -13.05 6.64 2.40
N GLY A 269 -12.29 5.55 2.27
CA GLY A 269 -11.93 4.96 0.98
C GLY A 269 -13.14 4.56 0.14
N ASN A 270 -14.23 4.14 0.78
CA ASN A 270 -15.48 3.76 0.13
C ASN A 270 -16.49 4.92 -0.04
N GLY A 271 -16.04 6.16 0.16
CA GLY A 271 -16.79 7.37 -0.17
C GLY A 271 -17.62 7.96 0.96
N VAL A 272 -17.55 7.40 2.18
CA VAL A 272 -18.12 8.05 3.37
C VAL A 272 -17.35 9.34 3.66
N ILE A 273 -18.06 10.44 3.81
CA ILE A 273 -17.46 11.76 4.00
C ILE A 273 -17.05 11.89 5.46
N LEU A 274 -15.77 11.78 5.79
CA LEU A 274 -15.28 12.04 7.15
C LEU A 274 -14.07 12.95 7.02
N ASP A 275 -14.25 14.23 7.32
CA ASP A 275 -13.11 15.13 7.43
C ASP A 275 -12.34 14.93 8.74
N SER A 276 -11.18 15.57 8.87
CA SER A 276 -10.29 15.40 10.03
C SER A 276 -10.96 15.81 11.35
N TRP A 277 -11.87 16.79 11.32
CA TRP A 277 -12.57 17.25 12.51
C TRP A 277 -13.69 16.27 12.91
N GLU A 278 -14.46 15.78 11.93
CA GLU A 278 -15.47 14.75 12.14
C GLU A 278 -14.84 13.45 12.65
N GLU A 279 -13.71 13.05 12.08
CA GLU A 279 -12.94 11.87 12.50
C GLU A 279 -12.44 12.00 13.95
N SER A 280 -11.84 13.15 14.28
CA SER A 280 -11.39 13.44 15.66
C SER A 280 -12.56 13.43 16.64
N THR A 281 -13.71 13.97 16.23
CA THR A 281 -14.94 14.00 17.04
C THR A 281 -15.46 12.59 17.31
N VAL A 282 -15.53 11.74 16.28
CA VAL A 282 -15.95 10.34 16.40
C VAL A 282 -15.02 9.58 17.34
N LEU A 283 -13.71 9.68 17.15
CA LEU A 283 -12.72 9.00 18.00
C LEU A 283 -12.79 9.48 19.45
N SER A 284 -12.92 10.79 19.68
CA SER A 284 -13.07 11.36 21.02
C SER A 284 -14.34 10.87 21.70
N ALA A 285 -15.48 10.86 20.99
CA ALA A 285 -16.75 10.41 21.54
C ALA A 285 -16.73 8.91 21.88
N LEU A 286 -16.08 8.08 21.06
CA LEU A 286 -15.87 6.66 21.34
C LEU A 286 -14.97 6.44 22.57
N GLY A 287 -13.90 7.24 22.70
CA GLY A 287 -13.03 7.20 23.87
C GLY A 287 -13.73 7.62 25.16
N ASN A 288 -14.63 8.61 25.10
CA ASN A 288 -15.48 8.99 26.23
C ASN A 288 -16.49 7.87 26.58
N PHE A 289 -17.10 7.26 25.57
CA PHE A 289 -18.07 6.18 25.77
C PHE A 289 -17.45 4.98 26.50
N GLU A 290 -16.20 4.62 26.19
CA GLU A 290 -15.49 3.55 26.89
C GLU A 290 -15.16 3.89 28.35
N LYS A 291 -14.89 5.16 28.66
CA LYS A 291 -14.53 5.61 30.00
C LYS A 291 -15.75 5.84 30.89
N GLU A 292 -16.82 6.41 30.34
CA GLU A 292 -17.92 6.99 31.10
C GLU A 292 -19.30 6.41 30.72
N GLY A 293 -19.39 5.56 29.69
CA GLY A 293 -20.65 5.02 29.17
C GLY A 293 -21.51 6.04 28.42
N LYS A 294 -20.94 7.22 28.11
CA LYS A 294 -21.61 8.33 27.40
C LYS A 294 -20.66 8.93 26.36
N TYR A 295 -21.22 9.42 25.25
CA TYR A 295 -20.43 10.01 24.16
C TYR A 295 -19.92 11.42 24.45
N PHE A 296 -20.66 12.19 25.25
CA PHE A 296 -20.38 13.57 25.63
C PHE A 296 -20.70 13.81 27.10
#